data_AF-A0A4U2ZXK3-F1
#
_entry.id   AF-A0A4U2ZXK3-F1
#
_cell.length_a   1.000
_cell.length_b   1.000
_cell.length_c   1.000
_cell.angle_alpha   90.00
_cell.angle_beta   90.00
_cell.angle_gamma   90.00
#
_symmetry.space_group_name_H-M   'P 1'
#
loop_
_entity.id
_entity.type
_entity.pdbx_description
1 polymer ?
#
loop_
_entity_poly.entity_id
_entity_poly.type
_entity_poly.pdbx_seq_one_letter_code
_entity_poly.pdbx_strand_id
1 'polypeptide(L)'
;INDWYENEEYNFLKYIPKDETTIREIASDLLNSIKELQKSTSNYGFIHGDLWLENILVENNSNVTMIDFQDCEKHFYIFNRTIN
;
A
#
# COMPACT_ATOMS: atom_id res chain seq x y z
N ILE A 1 -5.68 -11.38 5.47
CA ILE A 1 -5.43 -10.19 4.64
C ILE A 1 -6.26 -9.07 5.21
N ASN A 2 -5.55 -8.18 5.88
CA ASN A 2 -6.10 -7.09 6.66
C ASN A 2 -6.27 -5.87 5.76
N ASP A 3 -6.96 -4.85 6.28
CA ASP A 3 -6.87 -3.51 5.71
C ASP A 3 -5.45 -2.97 5.90
N TRP A 4 -4.93 -2.26 4.90
CA TRP A 4 -3.53 -1.80 4.85
C TRP A 4 -3.06 -1.14 6.15
N TYR A 5 -3.88 -0.29 6.77
CA TYR A 5 -3.52 0.45 7.99
C TYR A 5 -3.40 -0.42 9.25
N GLU A 6 -3.71 -1.72 9.17
CA GLU A 6 -3.47 -2.70 10.23
C GLU A 6 -2.10 -3.37 10.08
N ASN A 7 -1.43 -3.23 8.94
CA ASN A 7 -0.12 -3.80 8.69
C ASN A 7 0.98 -3.00 9.42
N GLU A 8 2.01 -3.71 9.86
CA GLU A 8 3.09 -3.15 10.70
C GLU A 8 3.87 -2.04 9.98
N GLU A 9 3.94 -2.10 8.65
CA GLU A 9 4.63 -1.13 7.79
C GLU A 9 4.06 0.29 7.91
N TYR A 10 2.76 0.40 8.15
CA TYR A 10 2.08 1.70 8.33
C TYR A 10 2.11 2.19 9.77
N ASN A 11 2.73 1.46 10.70
CA ASN A 11 2.90 1.90 12.07
C ASN A 11 4.11 2.86 12.19
N PHE A 12 4.03 4.00 11.50
CA PHE A 12 5.11 4.97 11.42
C PHE A 12 5.60 5.43 12.80
N LEU A 13 4.68 5.58 13.77
CA LEU A 13 4.99 6.02 15.13
C LEU A 13 5.81 5.00 15.94
N LYS A 14 5.87 3.73 15.50
CA LYS A 14 6.76 2.71 16.07
C LYS A 14 8.22 2.98 15.71
N TYR A 15 8.47 3.54 14.52
CA TYR A 15 9.81 3.69 13.94
C TYR A 15 10.34 5.12 14.02
N ILE A 16 9.47 6.13 14.00
CA ILE A 16 9.87 7.53 14.13
C ILE A 16 10.20 7.83 15.61
N PRO A 17 11.41 8.37 15.92
CA PRO A 17 11.80 8.73 17.28
C PRO A 17 10.79 9.68 17.94
N LYS A 18 10.56 9.51 19.24
CA LYS A 18 9.53 10.29 19.98
C LYS A 18 9.77 11.80 19.96
N ASP A 19 11.03 12.20 19.85
CA ASP A 19 11.47 13.59 19.85
C ASP A 19 11.20 14.31 18.51
N GLU A 20 10.97 13.56 17.43
CA GLU A 20 10.64 14.09 16.10
C GLU A 20 9.15 14.45 16.00
N THR A 21 8.71 15.46 16.73
CA THR A 21 7.29 15.82 16.88
C THR A 21 6.64 16.18 15.54
N THR A 22 7.29 17.01 14.73
CA THR A 22 6.76 17.47 13.43
C THR A 22 6.54 16.30 12.45
N ILE A 23 7.49 15.38 12.35
CA ILE A 23 7.37 14.23 11.44
C ILE A 23 6.24 13.30 11.92
N ARG A 24 6.11 13.10 13.24
CA ARG A 24 5.05 12.27 13.83
C ARG A 24 3.66 12.86 13.60
N GLU A 25 3.52 14.18 13.70
CA GLU A 25 2.27 14.90 13.38
C GLU A 25 1.89 14.71 11.92
N ILE A 26 2.82 14.99 10.98
CA ILE A 26 2.59 14.80 9.54
C ILE A 26 2.19 13.36 9.21
N ALA A 27 2.90 12.38 9.77
CA ALA A 27 2.61 10.97 9.53
C ALA A 27 1.22 10.56 10.05
N SER A 28 0.83 11.05 11.23
CA SER A 28 -0.49 10.80 11.81
C SER A 28 -1.60 11.44 10.97
N ASP A 29 -1.42 12.69 10.57
CA ASP A 29 -2.40 13.43 9.77
C ASP A 29 -2.59 12.80 8.39
N LEU A 30 -1.49 12.39 7.74
CA LEU A 30 -1.53 11.66 6.48
C LEU A 30 -2.32 10.36 6.62
N LEU A 31 -1.99 9.51 7.60
CA LEU A 31 -2.69 8.25 7.83
C LEU A 31 -4.18 8.45 8.07
N ASN A 32 -4.54 9.45 8.89
CA ASN A 32 -5.93 9.77 9.19
C ASN A 32 -6.67 10.24 7.93
N SER A 33 -6.07 11.11 7.13
CA SER A 33 -6.70 11.60 5.89
C SER A 33 -7.00 10.48 4.89
N ILE A 34 -6.11 9.49 4.75
CA ILE A 34 -6.33 8.35 3.85
C ILE A 34 -7.40 7.40 4.43
N LYS A 35 -7.43 7.21 5.76
CA LYS A 35 -8.46 6.39 6.43
C LYS A 35 -9.87 6.97 6.29
N GLU A 36 -10.00 8.28 6.17
CA GLU A 36 -11.28 8.98 5.98
C GLU A 36 -11.83 8.89 4.55
N LEU A 37 -11.01 8.48 3.57
CA LEU A 37 -11.47 8.30 2.19
C LEU A 37 -12.58 7.25 2.12
N GLN A 38 -13.65 7.56 1.38
CA GLN A 38 -14.77 6.63 1.21
C GLN A 38 -14.33 5.38 0.46
N LYS A 39 -14.48 4.22 1.11
CA LYS A 39 -14.28 2.90 0.50
C LYS A 39 -15.53 2.46 -0.26
N SER A 40 -15.35 1.94 -1.46
CA SER A 40 -16.38 1.28 -2.27
C SER A 40 -15.79 0.05 -2.95
N THR A 41 -16.66 -0.83 -3.45
CA THR A 41 -16.23 -1.97 -4.25
C THR A 41 -15.51 -1.58 -5.55
N SER A 42 -15.68 -0.34 -6.01
CA SER A 42 -15.04 0.20 -7.21
C SER A 42 -13.68 0.86 -6.96
N ASN A 43 -13.30 1.14 -5.71
CA ASN A 43 -12.04 1.82 -5.40
C ASN A 43 -11.17 1.14 -4.34
N TYR A 44 -11.70 0.14 -3.62
CA TYR A 44 -11.03 -0.50 -2.50
C TYR A 44 -11.24 -2.01 -2.53
N GLY A 45 -10.17 -2.77 -2.32
CA GLY A 45 -10.21 -4.21 -2.33
C GLY A 45 -8.83 -4.82 -2.27
N PHE A 46 -8.73 -6.08 -2.66
CA PHE A 46 -7.48 -6.82 -2.63
C PHE A 46 -6.51 -6.37 -3.72
N ILE A 47 -5.27 -6.08 -3.34
CA ILE A 47 -4.20 -5.69 -4.26
C ILE A 47 -2.92 -6.48 -3.99
N HIS A 48 -1.97 -6.42 -4.93
CA HIS A 48 -0.67 -7.07 -4.80
C HIS A 48 0.17 -6.49 -3.65
N GLY A 49 0.05 -5.18 -3.39
CA GLY A 49 0.83 -4.47 -2.36
C GLY A 49 2.16 -3.95 -2.86
N ASP A 50 2.85 -4.74 -3.69
CA ASP A 50 4.14 -4.37 -4.29
C ASP A 50 4.21 -4.74 -5.79
N LEU A 51 3.40 -4.07 -6.62
CA LEU A 51 3.41 -4.33 -8.07
C LEU A 51 4.38 -3.40 -8.80
N TRP A 52 5.55 -3.93 -9.17
CA TRP A 52 6.60 -3.25 -9.95
C TRP A 52 7.16 -4.19 -11.03
N LEU A 53 7.97 -3.65 -11.95
CA LEU A 53 8.41 -4.39 -13.15
C LEU A 53 9.17 -5.68 -12.82
N GLU A 54 9.93 -5.72 -11.72
CA GLU A 54 10.66 -6.92 -11.30
C GLU A 54 9.73 -8.03 -10.79
N ASN A 55 8.54 -7.67 -10.29
CA ASN A 55 7.49 -8.61 -9.88
C ASN A 55 6.57 -9.01 -11.05
N ILE A 56 6.92 -8.65 -12.29
CA ILE A 56 6.17 -8.98 -13.50
C ILE A 56 7.05 -9.77 -14.46
N LEU A 57 6.67 -11.02 -14.71
CA LEU A 57 7.28 -11.86 -15.73
C LEU A 57 6.52 -11.72 -17.04
N VAL A 58 7.24 -11.39 -18.12
CA VAL A 58 6.69 -11.33 -19.47
C VAL A 58 7.25 -12.48 -20.30
N GLU A 59 6.37 -13.37 -20.75
CA GLU A 59 6.72 -14.48 -21.62
C GLU A 59 6.75 -14.06 -23.10
N ASN A 60 7.43 -14.86 -23.95
CA ASN A 60 7.56 -14.59 -25.39
C ASN A 60 6.23 -14.52 -26.15
N ASN A 61 5.14 -15.06 -25.59
CA ASN A 61 3.78 -15.00 -26.12
C ASN A 61 3.01 -13.76 -25.62
N SER A 62 3.68 -12.80 -24.98
CA SER A 62 3.11 -11.63 -24.32
C SER A 62 2.21 -11.94 -23.12
N ASN A 63 2.28 -13.16 -22.55
CA ASN A 63 1.64 -13.45 -21.28
C ASN A 63 2.36 -12.72 -20.14
N VAL A 64 1.56 -12.19 -19.23
CA VAL A 64 2.04 -11.48 -18.04
C VAL A 64 1.71 -12.34 -16.82
N THR A 65 2.73 -12.68 -16.04
CA THR A 65 2.59 -13.39 -14.76
C THR A 65 3.11 -12.49 -13.65
N MET A 66 2.26 -12.19 -12.67
CA MET A 66 2.69 -11.54 -11.43
C MET A 66 3.28 -12.56 -10.48
N ILE A 67 4.32 -12.18 -9.78
CA ILE A 67 5.00 -12.98 -8.75
C ILE A 67 5.20 -12.13 -7.49
N ASP A 68 5.61 -12.77 -6.39
CA ASP A 68 5.91 -12.12 -5.11
C ASP A 68 4.71 -11.47 -4.39
N PHE A 69 3.73 -12.29 -4.02
CA PHE A 69 2.49 -11.88 -3.37
C PHE A 69 2.60 -11.70 -1.83
N GLN A 70 3.79 -11.46 -1.29
CA GLN A 70 3.99 -11.39 0.17
C GLN A 70 3.32 -10.16 0.82
N ASP A 71 3.25 -9.05 0.09
CA ASP A 71 2.72 -7.76 0.59
C ASP A 71 1.23 -7.55 0.28
N CYS A 72 0.54 -8.63 -0.06
CA CYS A 72 -0.86 -8.63 -0.43
C CYS A 72 -1.78 -8.12 0.70
N GLU A 73 -2.52 -7.05 0.43
CA GLU A 73 -3.36 -6.35 1.40
C GLU A 73 -4.67 -5.83 0.80
N LYS A 74 -5.59 -5.37 1.66
CA LYS A 74 -6.74 -4.59 1.20
C LYS A 74 -6.37 -3.11 1.22
N HIS A 75 -6.30 -2.50 0.04
CA HIS A 75 -5.99 -1.08 -0.13
C HIS A 75 -6.84 -0.48 -1.24
N PHE A 76 -6.81 0.85 -1.36
CA PHE A 76 -7.29 1.56 -2.54
C PHE A 76 -6.55 1.12 -3.80
N TYR A 77 -7.28 0.81 -4.88
CA TYR A 77 -6.71 0.32 -6.14
C TYR A 77 -5.72 1.30 -6.81
N ILE A 78 -5.81 2.60 -6.49
CA ILE A 78 -4.86 3.60 -6.97
C ILE A 78 -3.44 3.36 -6.46
N PHE A 79 -3.28 2.77 -5.28
CA PHE A 79 -1.97 2.50 -4.67
C PHE A 79 -1.12 1.61 -5.59
N ASN A 80 -1.72 0.53 -6.10
CA ASN A 80 -1.07 -0.40 -7.03
C ASN A 80 -0.84 0.20 -8.44
N ARG A 81 -1.41 1.36 -8.75
CA ARG A 81 -1.27 2.07 -10.03
C ARG A 81 -0.26 3.21 -10.00
N THR A 82 0.35 3.51 -8.85
CA THR A 82 1.14 4.75 -8.68
C THR A 82 2.59 4.63 -9.17
N ILE A 83 2.96 3.55 -9.87
CA ILE A 83 4.26 3.49 -10.54
C ILE A 83 4.13 4.12 -11.94
N ASN A 84 4.72 5.31 -12.10
CA ASN A 84 4.87 6.06 -13.36
C ASN A 84 5.60 5.27 -14.43
#